data_AF-F7X9G0-F1
#
_entry.id   AF-F7X9G0-F1
#
_cell.length_a   1.000
_cell.length_b   1.000
_cell.length_c   1.000
_cell.angle_alpha   90.00
_cell.angle_beta   90.00
_cell.angle_gamma   90.00
#
_symmetry.space_group_name_H-M   'P 1'
#
loop_
_entity.id
_entity.type
_entity.pdbx_description
1 polymer ?
#
loop_
_entity_poly.entity_id
_entity_poly.type
_entity_poly.pdbx_seq_one_letter_code
_entity_poly.pdbx_strand_id
1 'polypeptide(L)' 'MIGIWSSSSIDAARHLQSRELQKLPHHACDRCDRVLSVDETIERFCERCDHSTNPSEKKDAAA' A
#
# COMPACT_ATOMS: atom_id res chain seq x y z
N MET A 1 -14.78 -25.98 -27.17
CA MET A 1 -14.02 -26.36 -25.97
C MET A 1 -13.19 -25.16 -25.55
N ILE A 2 -13.67 -24.41 -24.56
CA ILE A 2 -12.96 -23.25 -24.00
C ILE A 2 -11.82 -23.80 -23.13
N GLY A 3 -10.59 -23.61 -23.62
CA GLY A 3 -9.37 -24.11 -23.00
C GLY A 3 -9.23 -23.59 -21.58
N ILE A 4 -9.13 -24.52 -20.65
CA ILE A 4 -8.83 -24.30 -19.24
C ILE A 4 -7.35 -23.92 -19.17
N TRP A 5 -7.03 -22.64 -19.41
CA TRP A 5 -5.68 -22.13 -19.18
C TRP A 5 -5.58 -21.56 -17.76
N SER A 6 -4.97 -22.38 -16.91
CA SER A 6 -4.01 -21.95 -15.90
C SER A 6 -4.53 -21.04 -14.79
N SER A 7 -5.28 -21.61 -13.86
CA SER A 7 -5.43 -21.07 -12.50
C SER A 7 -4.08 -20.75 -11.85
N SER A 8 -3.01 -21.47 -12.22
CA SER A 8 -1.65 -21.26 -11.72
C SER A 8 -0.96 -19.96 -12.17
N SER A 9 -1.24 -19.45 -13.38
CA SER A 9 -0.61 -18.21 -13.85
C SER A 9 -1.32 -16.97 -13.31
N ILE A 10 -2.64 -17.05 -13.10
CA ILE A 10 -3.43 -15.98 -12.48
C ILE A 10 -3.03 -15.82 -11.00
N ASP A 11 -2.84 -16.94 -10.30
CA ASP A 11 -2.40 -16.93 -8.90
C ASP A 11 -0.96 -16.39 -8.76
N ALA A 12 -0.05 -16.82 -9.64
CA ALA A 12 1.31 -16.29 -9.70
C ALA A 12 1.34 -14.78 -10.02
N ALA A 13 0.48 -14.31 -10.92
CA ALA A 13 0.36 -12.89 -11.25
C ALA A 13 -0.17 -12.06 -10.05
N ARG A 14 -1.17 -12.57 -9.32
CA ARG A 14 -1.66 -11.93 -8.09
C ARG A 14 -0.57 -11.88 -7.03
N HIS A 15 0.22 -12.93 -6.89
CA HIS A 15 1.30 -13.01 -5.91
C HIS A 15 2.44 -12.02 -6.23
N LEU A 16 2.78 -11.85 -7.51
CA LEU A 16 3.74 -10.84 -7.96
C LEU A 16 3.21 -9.41 -7.78
N GLN A 17 1.95 -9.16 -8.13
CA GLN A 17 1.33 -7.86 -7.96
C GLN A 17 1.26 -7.44 -6.48
N SER A 18 0.96 -8.39 -5.59
CA SER A 18 0.94 -8.17 -4.14
C SER A 18 2.32 -7.79 -3.60
N ARG A 19 3.39 -8.40 -4.13
CA ARG A 19 4.78 -8.07 -3.77
C ARG A 19 5.22 -6.70 -4.29
N GLU A 20 4.78 -6.30 -5.48
CA GLU A 20 5.08 -4.99 -6.03
C GLU A 20 4.33 -3.87 -5.28
N LEU A 21 3.09 -4.12 -4.86
CA LEU A 21 2.34 -3.20 -3.99
C LEU A 21 2.97 -3.07 -2.59
N GLN A 22 3.57 -4.14 -2.05
CA GLN A 22 4.34 -4.10 -0.80
C GLN A 22 5.67 -3.31 -0.89
N LYS A 23 6.13 -2.98 -2.09
CA LYS A 23 7.34 -2.15 -2.29
C LYS A 23 7.01 -0.67 -2.49
N LEU A 24 5.73 -0.30 -2.54
CA LEU A 24 5.39 1.11 -2.62
C LEU A 24 5.75 1.77 -1.29
N PRO A 25 6.40 2.95 -1.31
CA PRO A 25 6.72 3.68 -0.10
C PRO A 25 5.43 3.90 0.71
N HIS A 26 5.41 3.38 1.93
CA HIS A 26 4.27 3.56 2.82
C HIS A 26 4.36 4.95 3.44
N HIS A 27 3.41 5.83 3.13
CA HIS A 27 3.34 7.13 3.78
C HIS A 27 2.65 7.01 5.14
N ALA A 28 3.25 7.54 6.20
CA ALA A 28 2.70 7.49 7.54
C ALA A 28 2.38 8.88 8.10
N CYS A 29 1.37 8.93 8.95
CA CYS A 29 1.01 10.12 9.71
C CYS A 29 2.13 10.51 10.67
N ASP A 30 2.57 11.76 10.66
CA ASP A 30 3.62 12.27 11.55
C ASP A 30 3.24 12.24 13.04
N ARG A 31 1.93 12.16 13.35
CA ARG A 31 1.41 12.24 14.72
C ARG A 31 1.12 10.90 15.35
N CYS A 32 0.44 10.01 14.62
CA CYS A 32 0.04 8.70 15.13
C CYS A 32 0.85 7.55 14.53
N ASP A 33 1.80 7.85 13.64
CA ASP A 33 2.73 6.91 13.02
C ASP A 33 2.04 5.79 12.19
N ARG A 34 0.72 5.91 12.01
CA ARG A 34 -0.12 5.02 11.22
C ARG A 34 0.16 5.22 9.74
N VAL A 35 0.25 4.12 8.99
CA VAL A 35 0.25 4.14 7.53
C VAL A 35 -1.07 4.75 7.03
N LEU A 36 -0.95 5.82 6.26
CA LEU A 36 -2.05 6.52 5.62
C LEU A 36 -2.47 5.78 4.35
N SER A 37 -3.75 5.86 4.06
CA SER A 37 -4.29 5.46 2.76
C SER A 37 -3.78 6.39 1.66
N VAL A 38 -3.96 6.00 0.39
CA VAL A 38 -3.57 6.86 -0.75
C VAL A 38 -4.31 8.19 -0.70
N ASP A 39 -5.61 8.18 -0.46
CA ASP A 39 -6.43 9.39 -0.30
C ASP A 39 -5.92 10.27 0.86
N GLU A 40 -5.76 9.71 2.06
CA GLU A 40 -5.21 10.41 3.23
C GLU A 40 -3.82 11.05 2.94
N THR A 41 -3.00 10.39 2.13
CA THR A 41 -1.68 10.89 1.70
C THR A 41 -1.81 12.07 0.73
N ILE A 42 -2.70 11.97 -0.27
CA ILE A 42 -2.95 13.02 -1.26
C ILE A 42 -3.54 14.27 -0.57
N GLU A 43 -4.54 14.05 0.28
CA GLU A 43 -5.23 15.11 1.03
C GLU A 43 -4.41 15.67 2.19
N ARG A 44 -3.30 15.00 2.54
CA ARG A 44 -2.45 15.36 3.69
C ARG A 44 -3.27 15.49 4.97
N PHE A 45 -4.18 14.53 5.18
CA PHE A 45 -5.10 14.50 6.30
C PHE A 45 -5.19 13.09 6.84
N CYS A 46 -5.09 12.94 8.16
CA CYS A 46 -5.27 11.66 8.83
C CYS A 46 -6.67 11.58 9.43
N GLU A 47 -7.49 10.65 8.94
CA GLU A 47 -8.87 10.47 9.42
C GLU A 47 -8.92 10.04 10.88
N ARG A 48 -7.88 9.33 11.35
CA ARG A 48 -7.80 8.89 12.75
C ARG A 48 -7.49 10.03 13.71
N CYS A 49 -6.63 10.95 13.29
CA CYS A 49 -6.27 12.12 14.09
C CYS A 49 -7.25 13.27 13.92
N ASP A 50 -8.10 13.19 12.88
CA ASP A 50 -8.93 14.30 12.38
C ASP A 50 -8.09 15.58 12.18
N HIS A 51 -6.92 15.44 11.57
CA HIS A 51 -5.96 16.53 11.47
C HIS A 51 -5.10 16.45 10.22
N SER A 52 -4.72 17.62 9.71
CA SER A 52 -3.73 17.74 8.64
C SER A 52 -2.40 17.14 9.07
N THR A 53 -1.80 16.32 8.23
CA THR A 53 -0.56 15.59 8.50
C THR A 53 0.41 15.79 7.37
N ASN A 54 1.71 15.81 7.65
CA ASN A 54 2.71 15.81 6.60
C ASN A 54 3.23 14.38 6.43
N PRO A 55 2.70 13.61 5.45
CA PRO A 55 3.05 12.20 5.29
C PRO A 55 4.56 12.01 5.14
N SER A 56 5.15 11.23 6.03
CA SER A 56 6.55 10.84 5.92
C SER A 56 6.64 9.50 5.20
N GLU A 57 7.53 9.40 4.20
CA GLU A 57 7.86 8.11 3.58
C GLU A 57 8.51 7.21 4.63
N LYS A 58 7.80 6.16 5.03
CA LYS A 58 8.42 5.03 5.71
C LYS A 58 9.00 4.13 4.63
N LYS A 59 10.33 4.14 4.56
CA LYS A 59 11.05 2.99 4.05
C LYS A 59 10.89 1.90 5.10
N ASP A 60 10.06 0.91 4.83
CA ASP A 60 10.19 -0.38 5.49
C ASP A 60 11.65 -0.79 5.33
N ALA A 61 12.41 -0.68 6.42
CA ALA A 61 13.68 -1.35 6.53
C ALA A 61 13.33 -2.83 6.48
N ALA A 62 13.38 -3.40 5.27
CA ALA A 62 13.43 -4.83 5.06
C ALA A 62 14.63 -5.33 5.86
N ALA A 63 14.36 -5.80 7.08
CA ALA A 63 15.27 -6.54 7.94
C ALA A 63 15.03 -8.04 7.70
#